data_AF-A0A164NMW1-F1
#
_entry.id   AF-A0A164NMW1-F1
#
_cell.length_a   1.000
_cell.length_b   1.000
_cell.length_c   1.000
_cell.angle_alpha   90.00
_cell.angle_beta   90.00
_cell.angle_gamma   90.00
#
_symmetry.space_group_name_H-M   'P 1'
#
loop_
_entity.id
_entity.type
_entity.pdbx_description
1 polymer ?
#
loop_
_entity_poly.entity_id
_entity_poly.type
_entity_poly.pdbx_seq_one_letter_code
_entity_poly.pdbx_strand_id
1 'polypeptide(L)'
;METVEWRVEFDAAVTFSNGGSLRVEGFRLDIPGEDISDAALGELFVRHLGLLMVGTVAIGGKRLIRESHKGSRGADASGPVSRKVVELGRVICDDMITHPGVSGPQISDHLSRITLVANTGVGIGGVADLEGIVVRLTGADDPAIERAALAAHEVTGRAVLIHTGWDRHWGSEDYLHGHPYLTADAVDWLVAQRPALVGIDSRNIDGTGPAHTALLAAGIPIVEHLFGLNRLPPNGFRFHAAPLAVAGVGTYPVRAYAVVGG
;
A
#
# COMPACT_ATOMS: atom_id res chain seq x y z
N MET A 1 -19.86 -10.59 26.28
CA MET A 1 -21.26 -10.22 26.01
C MET A 1 -21.44 -10.17 24.51
N GLU A 2 -22.57 -10.65 24.00
CA GLU A 2 -22.93 -10.46 22.58
C GLU A 2 -23.42 -9.02 22.40
N THR A 3 -22.84 -8.29 21.44
CA THR A 3 -23.27 -6.93 21.09
C THR A 3 -24.46 -7.02 20.15
N VAL A 4 -25.60 -6.42 20.55
CA VAL A 4 -26.78 -6.31 19.68
C VAL A 4 -26.59 -5.09 18.79
N GLU A 5 -26.43 -5.35 17.49
CA GLU A 5 -26.25 -4.36 16.43
C GLU A 5 -27.63 -4.06 15.81
N TRP A 6 -27.94 -2.79 15.56
CA TRP A 6 -29.27 -2.35 15.11
C TRP A 6 -29.21 -1.74 13.72
N ARG A 7 -30.20 -2.08 12.88
CA ARG A 7 -30.36 -1.50 11.55
C ARG A 7 -31.69 -0.78 11.43
N VAL A 8 -31.72 0.26 10.61
CA VAL A 8 -32.95 0.92 10.19
C VAL A 8 -33.10 0.81 8.68
N GLU A 9 -34.30 0.41 8.25
CA GLU A 9 -34.76 0.43 6.86
C GLU A 9 -35.70 1.63 6.69
N PHE A 10 -35.52 2.44 5.65
CA PHE A 10 -36.27 3.68 5.46
C PHE A 10 -36.28 4.14 4.01
N ASP A 11 -37.27 4.96 3.67
CA ASP A 11 -37.33 5.71 2.41
C ASP A 11 -36.77 7.11 2.67
N ALA A 12 -36.13 7.73 1.66
CA ALA A 12 -35.67 9.11 1.79
C ALA A 12 -35.82 9.90 0.49
N ALA A 13 -36.19 11.18 0.64
CA ALA A 13 -36.22 12.17 -0.43
C ALA A 13 -35.28 13.33 -0.08
N VAL A 14 -34.33 13.62 -0.95
CA VAL A 14 -33.33 14.69 -0.79
C VAL A 14 -33.54 15.73 -1.87
N THR A 15 -33.62 17.01 -1.50
CA THR A 15 -33.64 18.14 -2.44
C THR A 15 -32.30 18.87 -2.37
N PHE A 16 -31.69 19.16 -3.52
CA PHE A 16 -30.40 19.86 -3.58
C PHE A 16 -30.58 21.36 -3.81
N SER A 17 -29.73 22.19 -3.18
CA SER A 17 -29.79 23.65 -3.23
C SER A 17 -29.36 24.25 -4.58
N ASN A 18 -28.66 23.48 -5.40
CA ASN A 18 -28.36 23.77 -6.81
C ASN A 18 -29.44 23.25 -7.79
N GLY A 19 -30.53 22.63 -7.27
CA GLY A 19 -31.62 22.08 -8.06
C GLY A 19 -31.52 20.56 -8.27
N GLY A 20 -32.67 19.93 -8.52
CA GLY A 20 -32.81 18.48 -8.62
C GLY A 20 -33.07 17.79 -7.27
N SER A 21 -33.33 16.49 -7.33
CA SER A 21 -33.64 15.67 -6.15
C SER A 21 -33.22 14.21 -6.33
N LEU A 22 -32.90 13.56 -5.21
CA LEU A 22 -32.67 12.12 -5.10
C LEU A 22 -33.83 11.49 -4.31
N ARG A 23 -34.26 10.29 -4.69
CA ARG A 23 -35.15 9.45 -3.88
C ARG A 23 -34.59 8.03 -3.77
N VAL A 24 -34.78 7.43 -2.61
CA VAL A 24 -34.51 6.02 -2.34
C VAL A 24 -35.68 5.41 -1.57
N GLU A 25 -35.93 4.13 -1.79
CA GLU A 25 -36.98 3.34 -1.14
C GLU A 25 -36.33 2.10 -0.51
N GLY A 26 -36.73 1.73 0.71
CA GLY A 26 -36.19 0.57 1.44
C GLY A 26 -34.67 0.60 1.70
N PHE A 27 -34.06 1.79 1.78
CA PHE A 27 -32.63 1.95 2.05
C PHE A 27 -32.30 1.48 3.47
N ARG A 28 -31.15 0.81 3.67
CA ARG A 28 -30.75 0.24 4.97
C ARG A 28 -29.45 0.84 5.48
N LEU A 29 -29.39 1.08 6.79
CA LEU A 29 -28.25 1.73 7.44
C LEU A 29 -28.11 1.20 8.88
N ASP A 30 -26.89 0.92 9.32
CA ASP A 30 -26.59 0.60 10.72
C ASP A 30 -26.70 1.85 11.60
N ILE A 31 -27.14 1.68 12.84
CA ILE A 31 -27.30 2.75 13.82
C ILE A 31 -26.74 2.34 15.19
N PRO A 32 -26.10 3.26 15.94
CA PRO A 32 -25.36 2.95 17.17
C PRO A 32 -26.24 2.76 18.41
N GLY A 33 -27.48 2.29 18.25
CA GLY A 33 -28.47 2.14 19.32
C GLY A 33 -29.84 1.68 18.82
N GLU A 34 -30.77 1.44 19.74
CA GLU A 34 -32.12 0.93 19.43
C GLU A 34 -33.11 1.99 18.91
N ASP A 35 -32.69 3.26 18.82
CA ASP A 35 -33.42 4.35 18.18
C ASP A 35 -32.46 5.37 17.53
N ILE A 36 -32.98 6.15 16.58
CA ILE A 36 -32.32 7.28 15.92
C ILE A 36 -33.39 8.31 15.53
N SER A 37 -33.13 9.61 15.68
CA SER A 37 -34.07 10.63 15.18
C SER A 37 -34.02 10.74 13.65
N ASP A 38 -35.12 11.13 13.01
CA ASP A 38 -35.19 11.23 11.54
C ASP A 38 -34.21 12.27 10.98
N ALA A 39 -33.91 13.32 11.75
CA ALA A 39 -32.86 14.28 11.43
C ALA A 39 -31.45 13.64 11.48
N ALA A 40 -31.14 12.92 12.56
CA ALA A 40 -29.85 12.23 12.69
C ALA A 40 -29.68 11.12 11.63
N LEU A 41 -30.76 10.42 11.27
CA LEU A 41 -30.80 9.43 10.19
C LEU A 41 -30.59 10.09 8.83
N GLY A 42 -31.21 11.26 8.58
CA GLY A 42 -30.96 12.07 7.39
C GLY A 42 -29.51 12.53 7.26
N GLU A 43 -28.88 12.97 8.36
CA GLU A 43 -27.46 13.30 8.38
C GLU A 43 -26.56 12.08 8.12
N LEU A 44 -26.88 10.92 8.73
CA LEU A 44 -26.12 9.68 8.54
C LEU A 44 -26.23 9.20 7.09
N PHE A 45 -27.42 9.29 6.49
CA PHE A 45 -27.67 8.97 5.08
C PHE A 45 -26.91 9.89 4.11
N VAL A 46 -26.98 11.21 4.31
CA VAL A 46 -26.24 12.21 3.50
C VAL A 46 -24.73 11.99 3.59
N ARG A 47 -24.22 11.71 4.80
CA ARG A 47 -22.81 11.40 5.05
C ARG A 47 -22.38 10.07 4.42
N HIS A 48 -23.21 9.03 4.51
CA HIS A 48 -22.95 7.71 3.95
C HIS A 48 -22.87 7.72 2.41
N LEU A 49 -23.74 8.49 1.74
CA LEU A 49 -23.73 8.66 0.29
C LEU A 49 -22.81 9.80 -0.21
N GLY A 50 -22.11 10.50 0.67
CA GLY A 50 -21.19 11.59 0.31
C GLY A 50 -21.86 12.79 -0.39
N LEU A 51 -23.16 13.03 -0.12
CA LEU A 51 -23.95 14.01 -0.86
C LEU A 51 -23.57 15.46 -0.49
N LEU A 52 -23.30 16.27 -1.51
CA LEU A 52 -22.98 17.69 -1.38
C LEU A 52 -24.19 18.57 -1.76
N MET A 53 -24.17 19.83 -1.31
CA MET A 53 -25.19 20.84 -1.62
C MET A 53 -26.64 20.45 -1.25
N VAL A 54 -26.81 19.55 -0.29
CA VAL A 54 -28.15 19.16 0.22
C VAL A 54 -28.86 20.36 0.85
N GLY A 55 -30.12 20.58 0.46
CA GLY A 55 -30.99 21.62 1.01
C GLY A 55 -31.98 21.07 2.04
N THR A 56 -32.68 19.99 1.70
CA THR A 56 -33.60 19.29 2.63
C THR A 56 -33.52 17.78 2.48
N VAL A 57 -33.75 17.07 3.58
CA VAL A 57 -33.92 15.61 3.63
C VAL A 57 -35.25 15.31 4.32
N ALA A 58 -36.09 14.49 3.72
CA ALA A 58 -37.29 13.93 4.34
C ALA A 58 -37.14 12.41 4.42
N ILE A 59 -37.42 11.84 5.59
CA ILE A 59 -37.41 10.40 5.85
C ILE A 59 -38.85 9.87 5.85
N GLY A 60 -39.04 8.65 5.34
CA GLY A 60 -40.29 7.89 5.33
C GLY A 60 -40.03 6.40 5.56
N GLY A 61 -41.07 5.56 5.59
CA GLY A 61 -40.95 4.09 5.63
C GLY A 61 -40.24 3.47 6.84
N LYS A 62 -39.80 4.29 7.81
CA LYS A 62 -38.77 3.96 8.81
C LYS A 62 -39.15 2.77 9.70
N ARG A 63 -38.30 1.74 9.70
CA ARG A 63 -38.49 0.47 10.40
C ARG A 63 -37.18 -0.02 11.00
N LEU A 64 -37.17 -0.25 12.31
CA LEU A 64 -36.04 -0.84 13.03
C LEU A 64 -36.01 -2.36 12.81
N ILE A 65 -34.80 -2.90 12.63
CA ILE A 65 -34.52 -4.33 12.40
C ILE A 65 -33.45 -4.76 13.41
N ARG A 66 -33.71 -5.89 14.09
CA ARG A 66 -32.84 -6.48 15.11
C ARG A 66 -32.53 -7.92 14.72
N GLU A 67 -31.24 -8.23 14.56
CA GLU A 67 -30.74 -9.56 14.22
C GLU A 67 -29.72 -10.02 15.28
N SER A 68 -29.54 -11.34 15.44
CA SER A 68 -28.69 -11.93 16.49
C SER A 68 -27.78 -12.98 15.89
N HIS A 69 -26.46 -12.83 16.02
CA HIS A 69 -25.48 -13.70 15.37
C HIS A 69 -24.47 -14.34 16.32
N LYS A 70 -24.36 -15.68 16.23
CA LYS A 70 -23.26 -16.44 16.83
C LYS A 70 -21.97 -16.22 16.05
N GLY A 71 -20.86 -16.05 16.77
CA GLY A 71 -19.52 -16.44 16.31
C GLY A 71 -18.91 -15.71 15.11
N SER A 72 -18.18 -14.63 15.39
CA SER A 72 -17.12 -14.07 14.53
C SER A 72 -17.48 -13.76 13.06
N ARG A 73 -18.23 -12.67 12.85
CA ARG A 73 -18.12 -11.74 11.70
C ARG A 73 -18.92 -10.47 12.04
N GLY A 74 -18.26 -9.46 12.62
CA GLY A 74 -18.88 -8.14 12.84
C GLY A 74 -18.97 -7.36 11.53
N ALA A 75 -20.04 -6.57 11.36
CA ALA A 75 -20.32 -5.86 10.11
C ALA A 75 -21.10 -4.55 10.34
N ASP A 76 -20.65 -3.77 11.35
CA ASP A 76 -21.04 -2.38 11.60
C ASP A 76 -20.81 -1.48 10.35
N ALA A 77 -21.44 -0.30 10.31
CA ALA A 77 -21.37 0.61 9.17
C ALA A 77 -19.92 1.05 8.88
N SER A 78 -19.46 0.76 7.66
CA SER A 78 -18.05 0.92 7.28
C SER A 78 -17.06 0.14 8.16
N GLY A 79 -17.44 -1.07 8.58
CA GLY A 79 -16.47 -2.17 8.74
C GLY A 79 -15.50 -2.08 7.56
N PRO A 80 -14.19 -1.88 7.84
CA PRO A 80 -13.34 -1.09 6.95
C PRO A 80 -13.31 -1.68 5.56
N VAL A 81 -13.45 -0.84 4.51
CA VAL A 81 -13.09 -1.19 3.12
C VAL A 81 -11.81 -1.99 3.23
N SER A 82 -11.84 -3.29 2.90
CA SER A 82 -10.98 -4.27 3.56
C SER A 82 -9.57 -4.24 3.01
N ARG A 83 -8.90 -3.13 3.36
CA ARG A 83 -7.59 -2.66 2.97
C ARG A 83 -6.59 -3.69 3.42
N LYS A 84 -6.39 -4.68 2.55
CA LYS A 84 -5.48 -5.80 2.73
C LYS A 84 -4.08 -5.21 2.75
N VAL A 85 -3.62 -4.87 3.95
CA VAL A 85 -2.24 -4.46 4.19
C VAL A 85 -1.38 -5.68 3.93
N VAL A 86 -0.70 -5.66 2.80
CA VAL A 86 0.34 -6.64 2.48
C VAL A 86 1.64 -6.06 3.01
N GLU A 87 2.06 -6.53 4.19
CA GLU A 87 3.44 -6.33 4.66
C GLU A 87 4.41 -6.93 3.64
N LEU A 88 5.39 -6.15 3.20
CA LEU A 88 6.41 -6.52 2.21
C LEU A 88 7.83 -6.48 2.79
N GLY A 89 8.01 -5.93 3.99
CA GLY A 89 9.23 -6.10 4.78
C GLY A 89 9.27 -7.44 5.53
N ARG A 90 10.45 -7.79 6.03
CA ARG A 90 10.64 -8.85 7.04
C ARG A 90 10.87 -8.23 8.41
N VAL A 91 10.56 -8.96 9.47
CA VAL A 91 10.90 -8.53 10.85
C VAL A 91 12.42 -8.53 10.99
N ILE A 92 12.96 -7.41 11.48
CA ILE A 92 14.39 -7.24 11.74
C ILE A 92 14.61 -7.44 13.24
N CYS A 93 15.53 -8.34 13.60
CA CYS A 93 15.90 -8.63 14.98
C CYS A 93 17.22 -7.96 15.37
N ASP A 94 17.48 -7.92 16.67
CA ASP A 94 18.77 -7.50 17.25
C ASP A 94 19.93 -8.34 16.69
N ASP A 95 21.07 -7.70 16.43
CA ASP A 95 22.27 -8.26 15.77
C ASP A 95 22.03 -9.00 14.42
N MET A 96 20.84 -8.92 13.83
CA MET A 96 20.51 -9.63 12.59
C MET A 96 21.25 -9.05 11.38
N ILE A 97 22.17 -9.82 10.79
CA ILE A 97 22.88 -9.43 9.56
C ILE A 97 21.89 -9.38 8.39
N THR A 98 21.54 -8.16 7.96
CA THR A 98 20.67 -7.90 6.80
C THR A 98 21.44 -7.73 5.50
N HIS A 99 22.73 -7.36 5.57
CA HIS A 99 23.61 -7.17 4.41
C HIS A 99 25.02 -7.73 4.72
N PRO A 100 25.62 -8.56 3.86
CA PRO A 100 26.94 -9.14 4.12
C PRO A 100 28.03 -8.08 4.33
N GLY A 101 28.85 -8.25 5.37
CA GLY A 101 29.91 -7.29 5.72
C GLY A 101 29.43 -6.04 6.47
N VAL A 102 28.13 -5.89 6.74
CA VAL A 102 27.57 -4.85 7.61
C VAL A 102 27.10 -5.49 8.92
N SER A 103 27.47 -4.90 10.06
CA SER A 103 27.00 -5.36 11.38
C SER A 103 25.47 -5.27 11.48
N GLY A 104 24.87 -6.20 12.22
CA GLY A 104 23.43 -6.16 12.52
C GLY A 104 23.02 -4.92 13.33
N PRO A 105 21.72 -4.55 13.31
CA PRO A 105 21.21 -3.41 14.05
C PRO A 105 21.08 -3.74 15.54
N GLN A 106 21.59 -2.85 16.40
CA GLN A 106 21.45 -2.99 17.85
C GLN A 106 20.14 -2.36 18.35
N ILE A 107 19.23 -3.17 18.87
CA ILE A 107 17.91 -2.78 19.37
C ILE A 107 17.95 -2.71 20.90
N SER A 108 17.91 -1.50 21.45
CA SER A 108 17.94 -1.25 22.90
C SER A 108 16.82 -0.31 23.34
N ASP A 109 16.59 -0.21 24.66
CA ASP A 109 15.54 0.61 25.29
C ASP A 109 15.52 2.09 24.86
N HIS A 110 16.64 2.58 24.33
CA HIS A 110 16.75 3.87 23.64
C HIS A 110 17.36 3.64 22.26
N LEU A 111 16.50 3.59 21.21
CA LEU A 111 16.85 3.31 19.81
C LEU A 111 18.26 3.80 19.42
N SER A 112 19.17 2.82 19.28
CA SER A 112 20.62 3.03 19.17
C SER A 112 20.96 3.91 17.97
N ARG A 113 21.53 5.09 18.22
CA ARG A 113 21.70 6.15 17.20
C ARG A 113 22.85 5.86 16.22
N ILE A 114 22.63 4.96 15.26
CA ILE A 114 23.47 4.87 14.06
C ILE A 114 23.17 6.06 13.16
N THR A 115 24.02 7.08 13.25
CA THR A 115 24.07 8.21 12.31
C THR A 115 24.91 7.83 11.10
N LEU A 116 24.26 7.49 9.98
CA LEU A 116 24.91 7.40 8.65
C LEU A 116 24.19 8.21 7.56
N VAL A 117 22.95 8.61 7.84
CA VAL A 117 22.31 9.89 7.55
C VAL A 117 20.79 9.59 7.58
N ALA A 118 19.77 9.73 6.66
CA ALA A 118 19.48 9.85 5.18
C ALA A 118 18.27 10.77 4.78
N ASN A 119 18.47 11.82 3.95
CA ASN A 119 17.41 12.54 3.18
C ASN A 119 17.99 12.98 1.83
N THR A 120 17.50 12.41 0.73
CA THR A 120 17.99 12.61 -0.65
C THR A 120 17.33 13.78 -1.39
N GLY A 121 16.55 14.62 -0.70
CA GLY A 121 15.68 15.62 -1.32
C GLY A 121 14.35 15.05 -1.82
N VAL A 122 14.18 13.72 -1.79
CA VAL A 122 12.93 13.03 -2.10
C VAL A 122 11.94 13.29 -0.95
N GLY A 123 10.97 14.18 -1.20
CA GLY A 123 9.85 14.40 -0.28
C GLY A 123 9.01 13.14 -0.11
N ILE A 124 8.27 13.03 0.99
CA ILE A 124 7.54 11.80 1.40
C ILE A 124 6.62 11.22 0.31
N GLY A 125 6.04 12.05 -0.55
CA GLY A 125 5.21 11.62 -1.69
C GLY A 125 5.95 10.88 -2.82
N GLY A 126 7.29 10.81 -2.78
CA GLY A 126 8.11 9.95 -3.65
C GLY A 126 8.41 8.56 -3.06
N VAL A 127 7.97 8.28 -1.83
CA VAL A 127 8.23 7.00 -1.12
C VAL A 127 7.01 6.47 -0.35
N ALA A 128 5.90 7.21 -0.30
CA ALA A 128 4.66 6.81 0.36
C ALA A 128 3.44 7.20 -0.46
N ASP A 129 2.42 6.34 -0.43
CA ASP A 129 1.18 6.47 -1.19
C ASP A 129 1.43 6.59 -2.70
N LEU A 130 2.30 5.72 -3.22
CA LEU A 130 2.58 5.60 -4.65
C LEU A 130 1.58 4.65 -5.32
N GLU A 131 1.17 4.91 -6.56
CA GLU A 131 0.45 3.89 -7.34
C GLU A 131 1.43 2.77 -7.69
N GLY A 132 1.13 1.55 -7.24
CA GLY A 132 2.01 0.40 -7.42
C GLY A 132 1.62 -0.45 -8.63
N ILE A 133 2.65 -0.96 -9.32
CA ILE A 133 2.54 -2.08 -10.27
C ILE A 133 3.50 -3.19 -9.86
N VAL A 134 3.22 -4.43 -10.29
CA VAL A 134 4.15 -5.55 -10.11
C VAL A 134 4.48 -6.21 -11.44
N VAL A 135 5.74 -6.13 -11.85
CA VAL A 135 6.29 -6.84 -13.00
C VAL A 135 6.62 -8.28 -12.56
N ARG A 136 6.08 -9.29 -13.26
CA ARG A 136 6.16 -10.70 -12.86
C ARG A 136 7.18 -11.47 -13.71
N LEU A 137 8.38 -11.69 -13.15
CA LEU A 137 9.52 -12.32 -13.82
C LEU A 137 9.96 -13.63 -13.11
N THR A 138 9.03 -14.29 -12.43
CA THR A 138 9.27 -15.58 -11.76
C THR A 138 9.48 -16.71 -12.76
N GLY A 139 10.53 -17.50 -12.56
CA GLY A 139 10.82 -18.68 -13.38
C GLY A 139 11.58 -18.38 -14.67
N ALA A 140 12.21 -17.21 -14.78
CA ALA A 140 13.26 -16.98 -15.76
C ALA A 140 14.53 -17.76 -15.37
N ASP A 141 15.18 -18.39 -16.36
CA ASP A 141 16.47 -19.07 -16.19
C ASP A 141 17.66 -18.08 -16.17
N ASP A 142 17.48 -16.90 -16.79
CA ASP A 142 18.48 -15.81 -16.80
C ASP A 142 18.17 -14.78 -15.69
N PRO A 143 19.13 -14.42 -14.82
CA PRO A 143 19.00 -13.32 -13.87
C PRO A 143 18.92 -11.92 -14.50
N ALA A 144 19.28 -11.75 -15.78
CA ALA A 144 19.26 -10.47 -16.47
C ALA A 144 17.82 -9.96 -16.76
N ILE A 145 17.41 -8.90 -16.05
CA ILE A 145 16.13 -8.22 -16.29
C ILE A 145 16.32 -7.21 -17.42
N GLU A 146 15.96 -7.62 -18.63
CA GLU A 146 16.00 -6.76 -19.82
C GLU A 146 14.87 -5.72 -19.87
N ARG A 147 15.11 -4.63 -20.60
CA ARG A 147 14.12 -3.59 -20.91
C ARG A 147 12.83 -4.15 -21.49
N ALA A 148 12.89 -5.19 -22.33
CA ALA A 148 11.72 -5.80 -22.96
C ALA A 148 10.69 -6.31 -21.92
N ALA A 149 11.17 -6.77 -20.76
CA ALA A 149 10.34 -7.22 -19.65
C ALA A 149 9.66 -6.07 -18.88
N LEU A 150 10.17 -4.85 -19.00
CA LEU A 150 9.63 -3.65 -18.34
C LEU A 150 8.76 -2.81 -19.29
N ALA A 151 9.13 -2.73 -20.58
CA ALA A 151 8.54 -1.83 -21.57
C ALA A 151 7.09 -2.14 -21.97
N ALA A 152 6.55 -3.28 -21.53
CA ALA A 152 5.12 -3.62 -21.63
C ALA A 152 4.25 -2.94 -20.55
N HIS A 153 4.86 -2.24 -19.59
CA HIS A 153 4.18 -1.65 -18.44
C HIS A 153 4.27 -0.12 -18.43
N GLU A 154 3.16 0.54 -18.04
CA GLU A 154 3.14 1.99 -17.80
C GLU A 154 3.74 2.29 -16.41
N VAL A 155 5.00 2.73 -16.41
CA VAL A 155 5.82 2.93 -15.20
C VAL A 155 5.86 4.38 -14.70
N THR A 156 5.42 5.35 -15.50
CA THR A 156 5.63 6.79 -15.27
C THR A 156 5.03 7.24 -13.93
N GLY A 157 5.85 7.78 -13.02
CA GLY A 157 5.40 8.24 -11.70
C GLY A 157 4.87 7.14 -10.75
N ARG A 158 5.13 5.85 -11.04
CA ARG A 158 4.66 4.71 -10.23
C ARG A 158 5.75 4.08 -9.38
N ALA A 159 5.34 3.27 -8.40
CA ALA A 159 6.22 2.29 -7.75
C ALA A 159 6.27 1.02 -8.59
N VAL A 160 7.40 0.79 -9.25
CA VAL A 160 7.67 -0.37 -10.11
C VAL A 160 8.27 -1.48 -9.26
N LEU A 161 7.46 -2.45 -8.85
CA LEU A 161 7.93 -3.58 -8.04
C LEU A 161 8.25 -4.77 -8.94
N ILE A 162 9.51 -5.17 -8.98
CA ILE A 162 9.99 -6.31 -9.78
C ILE A 162 9.94 -7.56 -8.91
N HIS A 163 9.13 -8.53 -9.33
CA HIS A 163 8.96 -9.81 -8.63
C HIS A 163 9.57 -10.95 -9.43
N THR A 164 10.74 -11.39 -8.98
CA THR A 164 11.51 -12.52 -9.52
C THR A 164 11.31 -13.80 -8.69
N GLY A 165 10.74 -13.67 -7.49
CA GLY A 165 10.60 -14.72 -6.50
C GLY A 165 11.93 -15.10 -5.84
N TRP A 166 12.94 -14.22 -5.85
CA TRP A 166 14.24 -14.45 -5.21
C TRP A 166 14.14 -14.49 -3.68
N ASP A 167 13.10 -13.86 -3.12
CA ASP A 167 12.77 -13.88 -1.70
C ASP A 167 12.57 -15.29 -1.11
N ARG A 168 12.36 -16.31 -1.96
CA ARG A 168 12.36 -17.74 -1.60
C ARG A 168 13.67 -18.22 -0.95
N HIS A 169 14.80 -17.61 -1.31
CA HIS A 169 16.14 -18.02 -0.84
C HIS A 169 16.54 -17.35 0.48
N TRP A 170 15.73 -16.42 0.99
CA TRP A 170 16.08 -15.62 2.18
C TRP A 170 16.51 -16.49 3.37
N GLY A 171 17.71 -16.23 3.87
CA GLY A 171 18.30 -16.95 5.01
C GLY A 171 19.24 -18.10 4.62
N SER A 172 19.39 -18.43 3.33
CA SER A 172 20.50 -19.25 2.84
C SER A 172 21.61 -18.38 2.22
N GLU A 173 22.78 -18.99 2.01
CA GLU A 173 23.90 -18.37 1.27
C GLU A 173 23.52 -18.06 -0.19
N ASP A 174 22.62 -18.85 -0.79
CA ASP A 174 22.15 -18.65 -2.17
C ASP A 174 21.55 -17.25 -2.37
N TYR A 175 20.85 -16.70 -1.36
CA TYR A 175 20.27 -15.35 -1.44
C TYR A 175 21.31 -14.27 -1.79
N LEU A 176 22.59 -14.52 -1.47
CA LEU A 176 23.70 -13.59 -1.65
C LEU A 176 24.33 -13.64 -3.05
N HIS A 177 24.05 -14.68 -3.85
CA HIS A 177 24.82 -15.01 -5.06
C HIS A 177 23.95 -15.34 -6.27
N GLY A 178 24.29 -14.80 -7.45
CA GLY A 178 23.57 -15.09 -8.69
C GLY A 178 22.13 -14.55 -8.76
N HIS A 179 21.80 -13.56 -7.95
CA HIS A 179 20.47 -12.95 -7.93
C HIS A 179 20.16 -12.18 -9.22
N PRO A 180 18.87 -12.01 -9.57
CA PRO A 180 18.43 -11.13 -10.65
C PRO A 180 18.87 -9.67 -10.47
N TYR A 181 19.05 -8.99 -11.61
CA TYR A 181 19.56 -7.61 -11.70
C TYR A 181 19.06 -6.90 -12.97
N LEU A 182 19.05 -5.56 -12.98
CA LEU A 182 18.70 -4.79 -14.18
C LEU A 182 19.86 -4.71 -15.18
N THR A 183 19.58 -4.91 -16.48
CA THR A 183 20.56 -4.60 -17.54
C THR A 183 20.68 -3.10 -17.80
N ALA A 184 21.77 -2.64 -18.41
CA ALA A 184 22.01 -1.21 -18.66
C ALA A 184 20.89 -0.55 -19.49
N ASP A 185 20.39 -1.19 -20.56
CA ASP A 185 19.27 -0.69 -21.37
C ASP A 185 17.93 -0.69 -20.59
N ALA A 186 17.77 -1.59 -19.61
CA ALA A 186 16.62 -1.56 -18.69
C ALA A 186 16.70 -0.36 -17.73
N VAL A 187 17.89 -0.04 -17.22
CA VAL A 187 18.17 1.12 -16.36
C VAL A 187 17.98 2.42 -17.12
N ASP A 188 18.60 2.58 -18.29
CA ASP A 188 18.51 3.78 -19.12
C ASP A 188 17.06 4.05 -19.54
N TRP A 189 16.29 2.99 -19.85
CA TRP A 189 14.87 3.12 -20.15
C TRP A 189 14.04 3.54 -18.94
N LEU A 190 14.27 2.98 -17.74
CA LEU A 190 13.62 3.39 -16.50
C LEU A 190 13.92 4.86 -16.17
N VAL A 191 15.19 5.28 -16.28
CA VAL A 191 15.61 6.70 -16.12
C VAL A 191 14.86 7.62 -17.10
N ALA A 192 14.67 7.18 -18.34
CA ALA A 192 13.90 7.93 -19.33
C ALA A 192 12.39 7.99 -19.01
N GLN A 193 11.78 6.92 -18.48
CA GLN A 193 10.35 6.90 -18.15
C GLN A 193 10.00 7.55 -16.80
N ARG A 194 10.97 7.73 -15.90
CA ARG A 194 10.79 8.38 -14.58
C ARG A 194 9.68 7.74 -13.73
N PRO A 195 9.82 6.47 -13.31
CA PRO A 195 9.02 5.93 -12.20
C PRO A 195 9.24 6.77 -10.93
N ALA A 196 8.27 6.78 -10.02
CA ALA A 196 8.42 7.43 -8.73
C ALA A 196 9.33 6.63 -7.78
N LEU A 197 9.44 5.31 -7.98
CA LEU A 197 10.25 4.38 -7.18
C LEU A 197 10.44 3.07 -7.96
N VAL A 198 11.59 2.42 -7.81
CA VAL A 198 11.83 1.04 -8.28
C VAL A 198 12.09 0.14 -7.07
N GLY A 199 11.56 -1.08 -7.05
CA GLY A 199 11.83 -2.03 -5.98
C GLY A 199 11.98 -3.47 -6.48
N ILE A 200 12.70 -4.30 -5.74
CA ILE A 200 13.02 -5.68 -6.14
C ILE A 200 13.05 -6.63 -4.93
N ASP A 201 12.77 -7.92 -5.17
CA ASP A 201 12.79 -9.00 -4.17
C ASP A 201 14.15 -9.71 -4.01
N SER A 202 15.15 -9.30 -4.80
CA SER A 202 16.55 -9.71 -4.64
C SER A 202 17.24 -8.96 -3.50
N ARG A 203 18.50 -9.35 -3.20
CA ARG A 203 19.35 -8.61 -2.25
C ARG A 203 19.80 -7.24 -2.79
N ASN A 204 19.80 -7.09 -4.12
CA ASN A 204 20.35 -5.93 -4.81
C ASN A 204 19.90 -5.88 -6.28
N ILE A 205 19.76 -4.68 -6.85
CA ILE A 205 19.32 -4.42 -8.22
C ILE A 205 20.47 -4.32 -9.23
N ASP A 206 21.71 -4.13 -8.78
CA ASP A 206 22.91 -4.11 -9.65
C ASP A 206 23.31 -5.51 -10.12
N GLY A 207 23.91 -5.56 -11.31
CA GLY A 207 24.59 -6.73 -11.84
C GLY A 207 26.07 -6.44 -12.04
N THR A 208 26.53 -6.55 -13.29
CA THR A 208 27.85 -6.05 -13.72
C THR A 208 27.86 -4.53 -13.99
N GLY A 209 26.68 -3.90 -14.09
CA GLY A 209 26.52 -2.45 -14.31
C GLY A 209 25.86 -1.75 -13.10
N PRO A 210 26.14 -0.44 -12.89
CA PRO A 210 25.73 0.31 -11.71
C PRO A 210 24.31 0.93 -11.85
N ALA A 211 23.29 0.07 -11.81
CA ALA A 211 21.88 0.46 -11.80
C ALA A 211 21.58 1.45 -10.66
N HIS A 212 22.13 1.23 -9.46
CA HIS A 212 22.06 2.14 -8.32
C HIS A 212 22.47 3.56 -8.67
N THR A 213 23.66 3.72 -9.27
CA THR A 213 24.23 5.04 -9.53
C THR A 213 23.39 5.82 -10.54
N ALA A 214 22.90 5.17 -11.60
CA ALA A 214 22.10 5.81 -12.63
C ALA A 214 20.69 6.19 -12.13
N LEU A 215 19.99 5.28 -11.43
CA LEU A 215 18.66 5.53 -10.88
C LEU A 215 18.69 6.63 -9.81
N LEU A 216 19.64 6.57 -8.86
CA LEU A 216 19.77 7.58 -7.81
C LEU A 216 20.23 8.94 -8.36
N ALA A 217 21.08 8.98 -9.39
CA ALA A 217 21.44 10.23 -10.07
C ALA A 217 20.26 10.85 -10.85
N ALA A 218 19.31 10.04 -11.30
CA ALA A 218 18.03 10.48 -11.87
C ALA A 218 16.99 10.87 -10.79
N GLY A 219 17.30 10.72 -9.50
CA GLY A 219 16.39 11.00 -8.38
C GLY A 219 15.36 9.91 -8.11
N ILE A 220 15.53 8.70 -8.68
CA ILE A 220 14.62 7.57 -8.54
C ILE A 220 15.03 6.74 -7.30
N PRO A 221 14.19 6.63 -6.26
CA PRO A 221 14.44 5.79 -5.09
C PRO A 221 14.43 4.29 -5.44
N ILE A 222 15.21 3.52 -4.68
CA ILE A 222 15.33 2.07 -4.80
C ILE A 222 14.90 1.41 -3.48
N VAL A 223 14.13 0.32 -3.53
CA VAL A 223 13.77 -0.50 -2.37
C VAL A 223 14.06 -1.98 -2.62
N GLU A 224 15.05 -2.50 -1.92
CA GLU A 224 15.56 -3.87 -2.07
C GLU A 224 15.03 -4.79 -0.97
N HIS A 225 15.34 -6.09 -1.05
CA HIS A 225 14.93 -7.10 -0.06
C HIS A 225 13.40 -7.25 0.13
N LEU A 226 12.58 -6.85 -0.85
CA LEU A 226 11.13 -6.98 -0.76
C LEU A 226 10.71 -8.46 -0.67
N PHE A 227 9.71 -8.75 0.18
CA PHE A 227 9.19 -10.09 0.41
C PHE A 227 7.70 -10.16 0.06
N GLY A 228 7.25 -11.31 -0.46
CA GLY A 228 5.82 -11.60 -0.58
C GLY A 228 5.09 -10.72 -1.61
N LEU A 229 5.81 -10.17 -2.59
CA LEU A 229 5.22 -9.46 -3.73
C LEU A 229 4.20 -10.34 -4.48
N ASN A 230 4.32 -11.66 -4.42
CA ASN A 230 3.32 -12.62 -4.92
C ASN A 230 1.90 -12.44 -4.34
N ARG A 231 1.74 -11.77 -3.18
CA ARG A 231 0.45 -11.52 -2.52
C ARG A 231 -0.29 -10.28 -3.05
N LEU A 232 0.35 -9.51 -3.93
CA LEU A 232 -0.18 -8.29 -4.57
C LEU A 232 -0.91 -8.59 -5.89
N PRO A 233 -1.95 -7.83 -6.27
CA PRO A 233 -2.40 -7.77 -7.67
C PRO A 233 -1.33 -7.12 -8.57
N PRO A 234 -1.42 -7.25 -9.91
CA PRO A 234 -0.46 -6.61 -10.84
C PRO A 234 -0.47 -5.07 -10.81
N ASN A 235 -1.57 -4.46 -10.38
CA ASN A 235 -1.79 -3.02 -10.23
C ASN A 235 -2.97 -2.78 -9.26
N GLY A 236 -3.37 -1.52 -9.04
CA GLY A 236 -4.54 -1.20 -8.20
C GLY A 236 -4.27 -1.24 -6.68
N PHE A 237 -3.02 -1.01 -6.27
CA PHE A 237 -2.63 -0.89 -4.86
C PHE A 237 -1.79 0.37 -4.62
N ARG A 238 -1.72 0.82 -3.37
CA ARG A 238 -0.87 1.92 -2.93
C ARG A 238 0.35 1.37 -2.20
N PHE A 239 1.56 1.78 -2.59
CA PHE A 239 2.83 1.32 -2.01
C PHE A 239 3.41 2.37 -1.06
N HIS A 240 4.00 1.90 0.03
CA HIS A 240 4.62 2.73 1.06
C HIS A 240 5.94 2.10 1.52
N ALA A 241 7.01 2.88 1.50
CA ALA A 241 8.36 2.49 1.91
C ALA A 241 9.15 3.72 2.43
N ALA A 242 8.49 4.61 3.19
CA ALA A 242 9.15 5.79 3.74
C ALA A 242 10.23 5.41 4.78
N PRO A 243 11.46 5.94 4.66
CA PRO A 243 12.49 5.82 5.71
C PRO A 243 12.19 6.77 6.88
N LEU A 244 12.92 6.62 7.98
CA LEU A 244 12.91 7.63 9.05
C LEU A 244 13.55 8.93 8.57
N ALA A 245 13.07 10.06 9.10
CA ALA A 245 13.49 11.40 8.69
C ALA A 245 14.85 11.77 9.32
N VAL A 246 15.92 11.30 8.68
CA VAL A 246 17.31 11.53 9.05
C VAL A 246 18.06 12.20 7.85
N ALA A 247 19.37 12.47 7.83
CA ALA A 247 19.99 13.37 6.79
C ALA A 247 21.40 13.02 6.22
N GLY A 248 21.52 12.03 5.31
CA GLY A 248 22.74 11.70 4.51
C GLY A 248 23.09 10.24 4.04
N VAL A 249 22.48 9.11 4.47
CA VAL A 249 22.91 7.74 4.05
C VAL A 249 22.63 7.47 2.57
N GLY A 250 23.37 6.52 2.00
CA GLY A 250 22.95 5.74 0.82
C GLY A 250 21.79 4.77 1.07
N THR A 251 21.73 4.06 2.21
CA THR A 251 20.73 3.01 2.48
C THR A 251 20.16 3.11 3.89
N TYR A 252 18.86 2.88 4.07
CA TYR A 252 18.19 2.89 5.39
C TYR A 252 17.06 1.85 5.44
N PRO A 253 16.83 1.14 6.56
CA PRO A 253 15.72 0.19 6.68
C PRO A 253 14.37 0.90 6.62
N VAL A 254 13.46 0.35 5.80
CA VAL A 254 12.09 0.85 5.61
C VAL A 254 11.09 -0.22 5.98
N ARG A 255 9.94 0.16 6.54
CA ARG A 255 8.81 -0.77 6.66
C ARG A 255 7.99 -0.72 5.37
N ALA A 256 8.37 -1.55 4.40
CA ALA A 256 7.69 -1.66 3.13
C ALA A 256 6.33 -2.36 3.28
N TYR A 257 5.25 -1.73 2.83
CA TYR A 257 3.93 -2.34 2.76
C TYR A 257 3.10 -1.79 1.58
N ALA A 258 2.07 -2.55 1.20
CA ALA A 258 1.08 -2.13 0.23
C ALA A 258 -0.34 -2.17 0.80
N VAL A 259 -1.14 -1.16 0.48
CA VAL A 259 -2.58 -1.12 0.72
C VAL A 259 -3.29 -1.51 -0.57
N VAL A 260 -3.84 -2.72 -0.62
CA VAL A 260 -4.67 -3.17 -1.76
C VAL A 260 -6.11 -2.71 -1.54
N GLY A 261 -6.78 -2.24 -2.60
CA GLY A 261 -8.22 -1.98 -2.57
C GLY A 261 -9.03 -3.25 -2.31
N GLY A 262 -10.20 -3.09 -1.68
CA GLY A 262 -11.21 -4.14 -1.53
C GLY A 262 -12.32 -3.99 -2.55
#